data_AF-A0A945FWS4-F1
#
_entry.id   AF-A0A945FWS4-F1
#
_cell.length_a   1.000
_cell.length_b   1.000
_cell.length_c   1.000
_cell.angle_alpha   90.00
_cell.angle_beta   90.00
_cell.angle_gamma   90.00
#
_symmetry.space_group_name_H-M   'P 1'
#
loop_
_entity.id
_entity.type
_entity.pdbx_description
1 polymer ?
#
loop_
_entity_poly.entity_id
_entity_poly.type
_entity_poly.pdbx_seq_one_letter_code
_entity_poly.pdbx_strand_id
1 'polypeptide(L)' 'DQHRWKMAKRVWDTMKSTDSRECRNCHALGTMDLSGQDRTARKRHARAEEQGETCIDCHKGIAHEEPEEPETSNHE' A
#
# COMPACT_ATOMS: atom_id res chain seq x y z
N ASP A 1 18.88 8.76 3.16
CA ASP A 1 17.65 7.95 2.92
C ASP A 1 17.40 6.82 3.91
N GLN A 2 18.41 6.16 4.48
CA GLN A 2 18.22 5.06 5.46
C GLN A 2 17.28 5.39 6.64
N HIS A 3 17.35 6.61 7.19
CA HIS A 3 16.44 7.04 8.26
C HIS A 3 15.00 7.15 7.76
N ARG A 4 14.78 7.69 6.55
CA ARG A 4 13.46 7.80 5.92
C ARG A 4 12.87 6.43 5.66
N TRP A 5 13.66 5.48 5.13
CA TRP A 5 13.24 4.09 4.93
C TRP A 5 12.76 3.42 6.21
N LYS A 6 13.55 3.54 7.29
CA LYS A 6 13.20 2.98 8.61
C LYS A 6 11.88 3.56 9.13
N MET A 7 11.67 4.86 8.97
CA MET A 7 10.44 5.53 9.39
C MET A 7 9.26 5.09 8.53
N ALA A 8 9.44 4.99 7.22
CA ALA A 8 8.40 4.53 6.30
C ALA A 8 7.97 3.08 6.61
N LYS A 9 8.92 2.15 6.82
CA LYS A 9 8.60 0.77 7.24
C LYS A 9 7.74 0.72 8.49
N ARG A 10 8.06 1.50 9.53
CA ARG A 10 7.25 1.56 10.77
C ARG A 10 5.82 2.02 10.51
N VAL A 11 5.65 3.03 9.65
CA VAL A 11 4.31 3.54 9.28
C VAL A 11 3.56 2.49 8.46
N TRP A 12 4.22 1.85 7.49
CA TRP A 12 3.62 0.79 6.68
C TRP A 12 3.21 -0.42 7.51
N ASP A 13 4.05 -0.85 8.45
CA ASP A 13 3.73 -1.94 9.38
C ASP A 13 2.52 -1.58 10.24
N THR A 14 2.44 -0.33 10.71
CA THR A 14 1.29 0.17 11.48
C THR A 14 0.02 0.16 10.64
N MET A 15 0.05 0.75 9.45
CA MET A 15 -1.09 0.76 8.53
C MET A 15 -1.52 -0.66 8.17
N LYS A 16 -0.59 -1.57 7.87
CA LYS A 16 -0.93 -2.96 7.55
C LYS A 16 -1.57 -3.68 8.74
N SER A 17 -1.01 -3.52 9.94
CA SER A 17 -1.54 -4.17 11.16
C SER A 17 -2.92 -3.67 11.57
N THR A 18 -3.28 -2.46 11.14
CA THR A 18 -4.58 -1.83 11.43
C THR A 18 -5.55 -1.92 10.26
N ASP A 19 -5.25 -2.79 9.28
CA ASP A 19 -6.03 -2.93 8.05
C ASP A 19 -6.24 -1.59 7.33
N SER A 20 -5.19 -0.78 7.21
CA SER A 20 -5.18 0.56 6.61
C SER A 20 -6.38 1.40 7.04
N ARG A 21 -6.75 1.37 8.33
CA ARG A 21 -7.93 2.06 8.87
C ARG A 21 -7.97 3.53 8.45
N GLU A 22 -6.82 4.18 8.40
CA GLU A 22 -6.66 5.58 8.00
C GLU A 22 -7.16 5.84 6.56
N CYS A 23 -7.01 4.86 5.66
CA CYS A 23 -7.57 4.89 4.31
C CYS A 23 -9.04 4.46 4.31
N ARG A 24 -9.34 3.35 5.00
CA ARG A 24 -10.66 2.69 4.95
C ARG A 24 -11.78 3.49 5.60
N ASN A 25 -11.45 4.42 6.50
CA ASN A 25 -12.40 5.38 7.06
C ASN A 25 -13.13 6.20 5.98
N CYS A 26 -12.49 6.43 4.83
CA CYS A 26 -13.09 7.15 3.69
C CYS A 26 -13.21 6.29 2.43
N HIS A 27 -12.37 5.25 2.27
CA HIS A 27 -12.30 4.41 1.07
C HIS A 27 -12.55 2.93 1.41
N ALA A 28 -13.78 2.46 1.23
CA ALA A 28 -14.07 1.03 1.36
C ALA A 28 -13.86 0.30 0.02
N LEU A 29 -13.12 -0.80 0.05
CA LEU A 29 -12.78 -1.58 -1.13
C LEU A 29 -14.05 -2.09 -1.85
N GLY A 30 -15.00 -2.65 -1.09
CA GLY A 30 -16.25 -3.20 -1.62
C GLY A 30 -17.26 -2.16 -2.11
N THR A 31 -17.00 -0.86 -1.92
CA THR A 31 -17.81 0.22 -2.50
C THR A 31 -17.08 0.98 -3.61
N MET A 32 -15.90 0.53 -4.02
CA MET A 32 -15.20 1.15 -5.15
C MET A 32 -15.91 0.82 -6.46
N ASP A 33 -16.17 1.85 -7.27
CA ASP A 33 -16.61 1.63 -8.65
C ASP A 33 -15.43 1.14 -9.51
N LEU A 34 -15.39 -0.17 -9.71
CA LEU A 34 -14.39 -0.83 -10.56
C LEU A 34 -14.53 -0.43 -12.04
N SER A 35 -15.71 -0.03 -12.50
CA SER A 35 -15.95 0.29 -13.91
C SER A 35 -15.25 1.58 -14.35
N GLY A 36 -15.12 2.55 -13.44
CA GLY A 36 -14.39 3.81 -13.66
C GLY A 36 -12.87 3.70 -13.60
N GLN A 37 -12.32 2.54 -13.22
CA GLN A 37 -10.88 2.33 -13.10
C GLN A 37 -10.25 1.79 -14.38
N ASP A 38 -8.99 2.15 -14.61
CA ASP A 38 -8.13 1.52 -15.62
C ASP A 38 -8.05 0.00 -15.45
N ARG A 39 -7.83 -0.72 -16.55
CA ARG A 39 -7.84 -2.20 -16.58
C ARG A 39 -6.94 -2.83 -15.53
N THR A 40 -5.75 -2.28 -15.32
CA THR A 40 -4.78 -2.79 -14.33
C THR A 40 -5.25 -2.54 -12.91
N ALA A 41 -5.68 -1.31 -12.60
CA ALA A 41 -6.19 -0.95 -11.27
C ALA A 41 -7.40 -1.79 -10.91
N ARG A 42 -8.35 -1.94 -11.85
CA ARG A 42 -9.53 -2.79 -11.69
C ARG A 42 -9.17 -4.22 -11.30
N LYS A 43 -8.24 -4.84 -12.03
CA LYS A 43 -7.80 -6.21 -11.75
C LYS A 43 -7.10 -6.31 -10.40
N ARG A 44 -6.28 -5.32 -10.04
CA ARG A 44 -5.56 -5.29 -8.76
C ARG A 44 -6.51 -5.11 -7.58
N HIS A 45 -7.46 -4.17 -7.65
CA HIS A 45 -8.43 -3.95 -6.59
C HIS A 45 -9.39 -5.12 -6.40
N ALA A 46 -9.89 -5.74 -7.49
CA ALA A 46 -10.69 -6.95 -7.38
C ALA A 46 -9.93 -8.09 -6.68
N ARG A 47 -8.67 -8.30 -7.06
CA ARG A 47 -7.80 -9.29 -6.41
C ARG A 47 -7.53 -8.95 -4.94
N ALA A 48 -7.29 -7.68 -4.62
CA ALA A 48 -7.03 -7.24 -3.26
C ALA A 48 -8.21 -7.52 -2.33
N GLU A 49 -9.45 -7.40 -2.84
CA GLU A 49 -10.66 -7.77 -2.10
C GLU A 49 -10.69 -9.26 -1.79
N GLU A 50 -10.46 -10.10 -2.80
CA GLU A 50 -10.45 -11.55 -2.68
C GLU A 50 -9.34 -12.06 -1.73
N GLN A 51 -8.19 -11.39 -1.71
CA GLN A 51 -7.01 -11.81 -0.95
C GLN A 51 -6.92 -11.17 0.44
N GLY A 52 -7.83 -10.25 0.78
CA GLY A 52 -7.77 -9.51 2.04
C GLY A 52 -6.53 -8.62 2.15
N GLU A 53 -6.04 -8.09 1.02
CA GLU A 53 -4.92 -7.16 1.03
C GLU A 53 -5.33 -5.81 1.67
N THR A 54 -4.37 -5.14 2.28
CA THR A 54 -4.53 -3.81 2.85
C THR A 54 -4.15 -2.75 1.82
N CYS A 55 -4.67 -1.52 1.95
CA CYS A 55 -4.34 -0.44 1.03
C CYS A 55 -2.82 -0.19 0.92
N ILE A 56 -2.09 -0.33 2.03
CA ILE A 56 -0.66 -0.05 2.10
C ILE A 56 0.22 -1.17 1.53
N ASP A 57 -0.35 -2.33 1.20
CA ASP A 57 0.38 -3.39 0.51
C ASP A 57 0.83 -2.94 -0.89
N CYS A 58 0.05 -2.06 -1.54
CA CYS A 58 0.38 -1.49 -2.86
C CYS A 58 0.62 0.03 -2.83
N HIS A 59 -0.12 0.81 -2.04
CA HIS A 59 -0.06 2.29 -2.08
C HIS A 59 1.01 2.90 -1.17
N LYS A 60 2.23 2.39 -1.26
CA LYS A 60 3.39 3.03 -0.65
C LYS A 60 3.76 4.26 -1.48
N GLY A 61 4.12 5.34 -0.79
CA GLY A 61 4.46 6.60 -1.43
C GLY A 61 3.27 7.43 -1.97
N ILE A 62 2.02 7.12 -1.59
CA ILE A 62 0.84 7.83 -2.12
C ILE A 62 0.77 9.30 -1.70
N ALA A 63 1.16 9.63 -0.47
CA ALA A 63 1.11 10.98 0.08
C ALA A 63 2.46 11.72 0.00
N HIS A 64 3.56 10.98 0.00
CA HIS A 64 4.93 11.48 0.00
C HIS A 64 5.77 10.56 -0.86
N GLU A 65 6.83 11.06 -1.46
CA GLU A 65 7.77 10.23 -2.23
C GLU A 65 8.26 9.02 -1.41
N GLU A 66 8.14 7.83 -2.00
CA GLU A 66 8.59 6.59 -1.40
C GLU A 66 10.11 6.64 -1.21
N PRO A 67 10.63 6.37 0.00
CA PRO A 67 12.06 6.37 0.21
C PRO A 67 12.72 5.18 -0.49
N GLU A 68 13.95 5.37 -0.94
CA GLU A 68 14.78 4.29 -1.47
C GLU A 68 15.09 3.27 -0.38
N GLU A 69 14.96 1.98 -0.73
CA GLU A 69 15.44 0.90 0.12
C GLU A 69 16.97 1.02 0.23
N PRO A 70 17.55 1.00 1.45
CA PRO A 70 18.99 0.96 1.61
C PRO A 70 19.56 -0.23 0.88
N GLU A 71 20.59 0.01 0.07
CA GLU A 71 21.43 -1.05 -0.50
C GLU A 71 21.98 -1.92 0.63
N THR A 72 21.36 -3.07 0.87
CA THR A 72 21.97 -4.15 1.64
C THR A 72 22.76 -4.97 0.63
N SER A 73 24.06 -5.14 0.85
CA SER A 73 24.90 -6.03 0.05
C SER A 73 24.42 -7.49 0.16
N ASN A 74 23.35 -7.85 -0.53
CA ASN A 74 22.89 -9.22 -0.74
C ASN A 74 22.69 -9.40 -2.25
N HIS A 75 23.82 -9.46 -2.96
CA HIS A 75 23.96 -10.32 -4.12
C HIS A 75 24.68 -11.57 -3.64
N GLU A 76 23.90 -12.58 -3.26
CA GLU A 76 24.34 -13.99 -3.25
C GLU A 76 23.30 -14.80 -4.02
#